data_AF-A0A8T5RBQ3-F1
#
_entry.id   AF-A0A8T5RBQ3-F1
#
_cell.length_a   1.000
_cell.length_b   1.000
_cell.length_c   1.000
_cell.angle_alpha   90.00
_cell.angle_beta   90.00
_cell.angle_gamma   90.00
#
_symmetry.space_group_name_H-M   'P 1'
#
loop_
_entity.id
_entity.type
_entity.pdbx_description
1 polymer ?
#
loop_
_entity_poly.entity_id
_entity_poly.type
_entity_poly.pdbx_seq_one_letter_code
_entity_poly.pdbx_strand_id
1 'polypeptide(L)'
;MAESTNDAIFLQNSLRTYKRVPRDHVNKEKVLNYFFRFESFANNTNEYKDLTPLIVGNIVKAMNLPQFVVLNTVFEFITDATQFSHNLRLGLVSWGSGEKSVLRQAKFYLRKVHRIAPVFDYPRAITNLEILQKILKKNFFWPRITTQLALTIFVTDRNDSTITKNEYILQKNLRTFCACSAYAFHMARKKLHIDKAGRIYT
;
A
#
# COMPACT_ATOMS: atom_id res chain seq x y z
N MET A 1 -26.35 6.88 -22.88
CA MET A 1 -25.05 6.31 -22.44
C MET A 1 -23.88 7.04 -23.10
N ALA A 2 -23.81 8.37 -23.00
CA ALA A 2 -22.76 9.20 -23.63
C ALA A 2 -22.03 10.16 -22.66
N GLU A 3 -22.34 10.09 -21.37
CA GLU A 3 -21.79 11.01 -20.35
C GLU A 3 -20.42 10.56 -19.81
N SER A 4 -20.12 9.25 -19.75
CA SER A 4 -18.86 8.77 -19.12
C SER A 4 -17.59 9.08 -19.91
N THR A 5 -17.69 9.23 -21.23
CA THR A 5 -16.54 9.49 -22.10
C THR A 5 -16.07 10.94 -22.01
N ASN A 6 -17.00 11.88 -21.84
CA ASN A 6 -16.69 13.31 -21.72
C ASN A 6 -16.03 13.63 -20.38
N ASP A 7 -16.46 12.97 -19.30
CA ASP A 7 -15.86 13.13 -17.97
C ASP A 7 -14.43 12.59 -17.89
N ALA A 8 -14.18 11.43 -18.52
CA ALA A 8 -12.84 10.83 -18.59
C ALA A 8 -11.86 11.71 -19.41
N ILE A 9 -12.33 12.30 -20.50
CA ILE A 9 -11.54 13.19 -21.36
C ILE A 9 -11.27 14.53 -20.66
N PHE A 10 -12.26 15.07 -19.92
CA PHE A 10 -12.10 16.30 -19.14
C PHE A 10 -11.05 16.14 -18.02
N LEU A 11 -11.08 15.00 -17.32
CA LEU A 11 -10.08 14.66 -16.32
C LEU A 11 -8.68 14.57 -16.95
N GLN A 12 -8.52 13.91 -18.09
CA GLN A 12 -7.22 13.77 -18.76
C GLN A 12 -6.63 15.11 -19.24
N ASN A 13 -7.48 16.02 -19.72
CA ASN A 13 -7.06 17.34 -20.21
C ASN A 13 -6.71 18.30 -19.07
N SER A 14 -7.47 18.28 -17.97
CA SER A 14 -7.14 19.07 -16.78
C SER A 14 -5.80 18.65 -16.15
N LEU A 15 -5.41 17.37 -16.23
CA LEU A 15 -4.16 16.85 -15.66
C LEU A 15 -2.88 17.32 -16.40
N ARG A 16 -2.97 17.70 -17.69
CA ARG A 16 -1.80 18.14 -18.47
C ARG A 16 -1.29 19.53 -18.07
N THR A 17 -2.13 20.36 -17.46
CA THR A 17 -1.86 21.79 -17.25
C THR A 17 -1.15 22.10 -15.93
N TYR A 18 -1.06 21.18 -14.96
CA TYR A 18 -0.70 21.52 -13.57
C TYR A 18 0.62 20.90 -13.06
N LYS A 19 1.65 20.84 -13.91
CA LYS A 19 2.89 20.10 -13.65
C LYS A 19 3.89 20.72 -12.66
N ARG A 20 3.57 21.79 -11.93
CA ARG A 20 4.52 22.44 -10.98
C ARG A 20 3.84 23.18 -9.84
N VAL A 21 3.78 22.58 -8.65
CA VAL A 21 3.67 23.32 -7.37
C VAL A 21 4.43 22.51 -6.32
N PRO A 22 5.36 23.08 -5.53
CA PRO A 22 6.05 22.38 -4.44
C PRO A 22 5.46 22.77 -3.07
N ARG A 23 4.60 21.91 -2.52
CA ARG A 23 4.27 21.79 -1.05
C ARG A 23 3.93 20.32 -0.71
N ASP A 24 4.61 19.38 -1.36
CA ASP A 24 3.98 18.12 -1.76
C ASP A 24 3.95 17.02 -0.70
N HIS A 25 4.90 17.00 0.24
CA HIS A 25 5.04 15.82 1.10
C HIS A 25 3.96 15.68 2.18
N VAL A 26 3.58 16.76 2.87
CA VAL A 26 2.56 16.70 3.93
C VAL A 26 1.16 16.44 3.36
N ASN A 27 0.85 17.03 2.20
CA ASN A 27 -0.41 16.79 1.52
C ASN A 27 -0.48 15.37 0.95
N LYS A 28 0.64 14.86 0.41
CA LYS A 28 0.75 13.48 -0.05
C LYS A 28 0.44 12.49 1.05
N GLU A 29 1.07 12.63 2.21
CA GLU A 29 0.85 11.74 3.35
C GLU A 29 -0.60 11.74 3.81
N LYS A 30 -1.21 12.92 4.00
CA LYS A 30 -2.61 13.04 4.43
C LYS A 30 -3.59 12.40 3.44
N VAL A 31 -3.46 12.74 2.17
CA VAL A 31 -4.33 12.23 1.09
C VAL A 31 -4.19 10.71 0.98
N LEU A 32 -2.96 10.19 0.95
CA LEU A 32 -2.74 8.75 0.81
C LEU A 32 -3.14 7.98 2.07
N ASN A 33 -2.94 8.52 3.27
CA ASN A 33 -3.43 7.89 4.49
C ASN A 33 -4.95 7.73 4.46
N TYR A 34 -5.68 8.80 4.12
CA TYR A 34 -7.13 8.70 3.98
C TYR A 34 -7.52 7.70 2.90
N PHE A 35 -6.88 7.77 1.73
CA PHE A 35 -7.15 6.88 0.59
C PHE A 35 -6.94 5.41 0.93
N PHE A 36 -5.88 5.05 1.66
CA PHE A 36 -5.60 3.66 2.04
C PHE A 36 -6.57 3.10 3.10
N ARG A 37 -7.13 3.96 3.94
CA ARG A 37 -7.93 3.58 5.13
C ARG A 37 -9.43 3.59 4.85
N PHE A 38 -9.90 4.52 4.01
CA PHE A 38 -11.33 4.75 3.83
C PHE A 38 -11.85 4.47 2.41
N GLU A 39 -10.99 4.42 1.40
CA GLU A 39 -11.40 4.25 0.01
C GLU A 39 -10.83 2.97 -0.62
N SER A 40 -11.69 2.12 -1.18
CA SER A 40 -11.23 0.87 -1.79
C SER A 40 -10.74 1.08 -3.23
N PHE A 41 -9.44 1.30 -3.41
CA PHE A 41 -8.82 1.41 -4.73
C PHE A 41 -8.53 0.05 -5.40
N ALA A 42 -8.75 -1.06 -4.71
CA ALA A 42 -8.55 -2.40 -5.24
C ALA A 42 -9.86 -3.05 -5.73
N ASN A 43 -9.87 -3.60 -6.95
CA ASN A 43 -10.97 -4.40 -7.50
C ASN A 43 -10.92 -5.86 -6.98
N ASN A 44 -11.89 -6.70 -7.35
CA ASN A 44 -11.97 -8.07 -6.85
C ASN A 44 -10.85 -8.99 -7.35
N THR A 45 -10.13 -8.60 -8.40
CA THR A 45 -8.96 -9.30 -8.96
C THR A 45 -7.62 -8.81 -8.35
N ASN A 46 -7.64 -7.93 -7.34
CA ASN A 46 -6.47 -7.28 -6.74
C ASN A 46 -5.68 -6.39 -7.73
N GLU A 47 -6.40 -5.70 -8.59
CA GLU A 47 -5.88 -4.66 -9.49
C GLU A 47 -6.41 -3.30 -9.04
N TYR A 48 -5.77 -2.24 -9.51
CA TYR A 48 -6.21 -0.87 -9.25
C TYR A 48 -7.50 -0.59 -10.02
N LYS A 49 -8.49 -0.02 -9.33
CA LYS A 49 -9.71 0.49 -9.95
C LYS A 49 -9.43 1.83 -10.60
N ASP A 50 -10.26 2.16 -11.56
CA ASP A 50 -10.36 3.53 -12.06
C ASP A 50 -10.78 4.48 -10.94
N LEU A 51 -10.17 5.66 -10.94
CA LEU A 51 -10.47 6.70 -9.97
C LEU A 51 -11.81 7.33 -10.34
N THR A 52 -12.82 7.14 -9.49
CA THR A 52 -14.13 7.75 -9.71
C THR A 52 -14.18 9.18 -9.14
N PRO A 53 -14.98 10.08 -9.73
CA PRO A 53 -15.21 11.41 -9.17
C PRO A 53 -15.71 11.38 -7.73
N LEU A 54 -16.48 10.35 -7.35
CA LEU A 54 -16.97 10.13 -6.00
C LEU A 54 -15.84 9.94 -4.99
N ILE A 55 -14.87 9.07 -5.29
CA ILE A 55 -13.70 8.83 -4.43
C ILE A 55 -12.92 10.13 -4.23
N VAL A 56 -12.67 10.87 -5.32
CA VAL A 56 -11.95 12.14 -5.26
C VAL A 56 -12.72 13.16 -4.41
N GLY A 57 -14.03 13.27 -4.63
CA GLY A 57 -14.90 14.16 -3.87
C GLY A 57 -14.91 13.85 -2.37
N ASN A 58 -14.91 12.57 -1.99
CA ASN A 58 -14.81 12.15 -0.59
C ASN A 58 -13.50 12.60 0.05
N ILE A 59 -12.38 12.37 -0.63
CA ILE A 59 -11.04 12.76 -0.13
C ILE A 59 -10.93 14.29 -0.01
N VAL A 60 -11.41 15.04 -1.01
CA VAL A 60 -11.44 16.51 -1.00
C VAL A 60 -12.20 17.03 0.21
N LYS A 61 -13.40 16.51 0.44
CA LYS A 61 -14.24 16.89 1.60
C LYS A 61 -13.57 16.54 2.92
N ALA A 62 -13.03 15.34 3.05
CA ALA A 62 -12.44 14.87 4.29
C ALA A 62 -11.14 15.61 4.65
N MET A 63 -10.29 15.89 3.66
CA MET A 63 -8.98 16.51 3.89
C MET A 63 -9.02 18.04 3.85
N ASN A 64 -10.13 18.64 3.40
CA ASN A 64 -10.24 20.08 3.14
C ASN A 64 -9.10 20.60 2.25
N LEU A 65 -8.85 19.88 1.15
CA LEU A 65 -7.80 20.20 0.18
C LEU A 65 -8.40 20.50 -1.20
N PRO A 66 -7.77 21.36 -2.01
CA PRO A 66 -8.21 21.59 -3.37
C PRO A 66 -8.23 20.30 -4.20
N GLN A 67 -9.26 20.13 -5.03
CA GLN A 67 -9.44 18.94 -5.86
C GLN A 67 -8.22 18.60 -6.72
N PHE A 68 -7.53 19.60 -7.27
CA PHE A 68 -6.34 19.38 -8.07
C PHE A 68 -5.18 18.77 -7.27
N VAL A 69 -5.01 19.12 -5.99
CA VAL A 69 -3.97 18.55 -5.12
C VAL A 69 -4.26 17.08 -4.87
N VAL A 70 -5.51 16.75 -4.58
CA VAL A 70 -5.96 15.38 -4.36
C VAL A 70 -5.80 14.54 -5.63
N LEU A 71 -6.27 15.04 -6.78
CA LEU A 71 -6.17 14.36 -8.06
C LEU A 71 -4.71 14.08 -8.43
N ASN A 72 -3.84 15.07 -8.38
CA ASN A 72 -2.42 14.91 -8.70
C ASN A 72 -1.77 13.87 -7.77
N THR A 73 -2.02 13.97 -6.46
CA THR A 73 -1.45 13.03 -5.47
C THR A 73 -1.90 11.59 -5.72
N VAL A 74 -3.20 11.37 -5.94
CA VAL A 74 -3.74 10.02 -6.15
C VAL A 74 -3.29 9.47 -7.51
N PHE A 75 -3.23 10.30 -8.55
CA PHE A 75 -2.77 9.89 -9.87
C PHE A 75 -1.29 9.51 -9.89
N GLU A 76 -0.43 10.31 -9.28
CA GLU A 76 0.99 10.00 -9.09
C GLU A 76 1.16 8.68 -8.32
N PHE A 77 0.40 8.51 -7.21
CA PHE A 77 0.41 7.27 -6.47
C PHE A 77 -0.01 6.07 -7.31
N ILE A 78 -1.15 6.12 -8.00
CA ILE A 78 -1.64 4.99 -8.81
C ILE A 78 -0.61 4.62 -9.88
N THR A 79 0.01 5.62 -10.52
CA THR A 79 1.05 5.40 -11.54
C THR A 79 2.26 4.67 -10.95
N ASP A 80 2.83 5.22 -9.88
CA ASP A 80 3.99 4.63 -9.20
C ASP A 80 3.69 3.24 -8.63
N ALA A 81 2.52 3.08 -8.02
CA ALA A 81 2.09 1.85 -7.38
C ALA A 81 1.77 0.75 -8.39
N THR A 82 1.21 1.10 -9.55
CA THR A 82 0.97 0.17 -10.65
C THR A 82 2.30 -0.35 -11.20
N GLN A 83 3.24 0.54 -11.54
CA GLN A 83 4.56 0.15 -12.03
C GLN A 83 5.33 -0.69 -10.99
N PHE A 84 5.29 -0.28 -9.73
CA PHE A 84 5.90 -1.02 -8.64
C PHE A 84 5.32 -2.43 -8.49
N SER A 85 3.99 -2.55 -8.44
CA SER A 85 3.31 -3.84 -8.30
C SER A 85 3.57 -4.76 -9.49
N HIS A 86 3.65 -4.22 -10.71
CA HIS A 86 4.00 -4.96 -11.92
C HIS A 86 5.42 -5.53 -11.83
N ASN A 87 6.40 -4.70 -11.42
CA ASN A 87 7.79 -5.13 -11.22
C ASN A 87 7.91 -6.24 -10.17
N LEU A 88 7.11 -6.18 -9.10
CA LEU A 88 7.04 -7.24 -8.10
C LEU A 88 6.47 -8.55 -8.66
N ARG A 89 5.44 -8.47 -9.52
CA ARG A 89 4.78 -9.65 -10.13
C ARG A 89 5.67 -10.38 -11.13
N LEU A 90 6.41 -9.63 -11.95
CA LEU A 90 7.31 -10.20 -12.96
C LEU A 90 8.51 -10.96 -12.38
N GLY A 91 8.68 -10.97 -11.05
CA GLY A 91 9.81 -11.67 -10.44
C GLY A 91 11.16 -11.05 -10.80
N LEU A 92 11.17 -9.80 -11.30
CA LEU A 92 12.39 -8.99 -11.46
C LEU A 92 13.11 -8.76 -10.12
N VAL A 93 12.47 -9.16 -9.01
CA VAL A 93 13.09 -9.33 -7.71
C VAL A 93 13.81 -10.68 -7.67
N SER A 94 15.09 -10.70 -8.03
CA SER A 94 15.92 -11.89 -7.87
C SER A 94 16.06 -12.25 -6.40
N TRP A 95 15.85 -13.52 -6.06
CA TRP A 95 16.09 -14.01 -4.70
C TRP A 95 17.58 -13.98 -4.43
N GLY A 96 17.98 -13.24 -3.41
CA GLY A 96 19.32 -13.38 -2.86
C GLY A 96 19.48 -14.77 -2.24
N SER A 97 20.53 -15.49 -2.59
CA SER A 97 20.89 -16.73 -1.88
C SER A 97 21.36 -16.38 -0.47
N GLY A 98 20.49 -16.61 0.51
CA GLY A 98 20.79 -16.48 1.94
C GLY A 98 19.95 -15.44 2.70
N GLU A 99 19.74 -15.73 3.99
CA GLU A 99 18.88 -14.99 4.93
C GLU A 99 19.20 -13.48 4.98
N LYS A 100 20.49 -13.14 5.10
CA LYS A 100 20.93 -11.73 5.12
C LYS A 100 20.58 -11.00 3.83
N SER A 101 20.58 -11.71 2.71
CA SER A 101 20.24 -11.15 1.40
C SER A 101 18.73 -10.92 1.28
N VAL A 102 17.91 -11.87 1.74
CA VAL A 102 16.44 -11.75 1.78
C VAL A 102 15.99 -10.60 2.69
N LEU A 103 16.54 -10.50 3.90
CA LEU A 103 16.21 -9.38 4.80
C LEU A 103 16.62 -8.02 4.20
N ARG A 104 17.81 -7.93 3.59
CA ARG A 104 18.28 -6.70 2.93
C ARG A 104 17.35 -6.31 1.78
N GLN A 105 16.93 -7.26 0.95
CA GLN A 105 15.97 -7.04 -0.12
C GLN A 105 14.62 -6.59 0.44
N ALA A 106 14.11 -7.25 1.48
CA ALA A 106 12.85 -6.88 2.13
C ALA A 106 12.88 -5.45 2.66
N LYS A 107 13.97 -5.04 3.33
CA LYS A 107 14.17 -3.65 3.78
C LYS A 107 14.19 -2.67 2.61
N PHE A 108 14.88 -3.01 1.52
CA PHE A 108 14.94 -2.19 0.31
C PHE A 108 13.56 -1.97 -0.31
N TYR A 109 12.77 -3.03 -0.48
CA TYR A 109 11.41 -2.91 -1.02
C TYR A 109 10.47 -2.21 -0.04
N LEU A 110 10.59 -2.43 1.26
CA LEU A 110 9.81 -1.72 2.27
C LEU A 110 10.07 -0.21 2.21
N ARG A 111 11.34 0.21 2.00
CA ARG A 111 11.69 1.61 1.78
C ARG A 111 11.04 2.17 0.51
N LYS A 112 11.01 1.39 -0.58
CA LYS A 112 10.33 1.78 -1.82
C LYS A 112 8.82 1.96 -1.62
N VAL A 113 8.19 0.99 -0.95
CA VAL A 113 6.76 1.07 -0.57
C VAL A 113 6.49 2.35 0.20
N HIS A 114 7.27 2.64 1.24
CA HIS A 114 7.08 3.84 2.07
C HIS A 114 7.30 5.15 1.28
N ARG A 115 8.25 5.18 0.34
CA ARG A 115 8.46 6.35 -0.53
C ARG A 115 7.26 6.60 -1.46
N ILE A 116 6.66 5.54 -1.97
CA ILE A 116 5.47 5.63 -2.84
C ILE A 116 4.26 6.08 -2.02
N ALA A 117 4.01 5.43 -0.87
CA ALA A 117 2.90 5.73 0.03
C ALA A 117 3.37 5.73 1.50
N PRO A 118 3.63 6.89 2.10
CA PRO A 118 4.05 7.01 3.50
C PRO A 118 2.84 6.89 4.44
N VAL A 119 2.18 5.72 4.46
CA VAL A 119 0.91 5.50 5.16
C VAL A 119 1.04 4.63 6.43
N PHE A 120 2.27 4.32 6.82
CA PHE A 120 2.61 3.50 7.99
C PHE A 120 3.95 3.95 8.55
N ASP A 121 4.18 3.70 9.84
CA ASP A 121 5.44 3.98 10.52
C ASP A 121 6.57 3.10 9.97
N TYR A 122 7.46 3.70 9.17
CA TYR A 122 8.57 2.99 8.54
C TYR A 122 9.62 2.46 9.52
N PRO A 123 10.15 3.25 10.48
CA PRO A 123 11.04 2.72 11.52
C PRO A 123 10.48 1.47 12.21
N ARG A 124 9.21 1.52 12.63
CA ARG A 124 8.52 0.40 13.29
C ARG A 124 8.34 -0.79 12.35
N ALA A 125 8.03 -0.53 11.07
CA ALA A 125 7.94 -1.58 10.06
C ALA A 125 9.27 -2.31 9.85
N ILE A 126 10.41 -1.63 9.95
CA ILE A 126 11.74 -2.27 9.88
C ILE A 126 11.95 -3.21 11.07
N THR A 127 11.63 -2.78 12.28
CA THR A 127 11.71 -3.64 13.48
C THR A 127 10.79 -4.85 13.35
N ASN A 128 9.54 -4.64 12.92
CA ASN A 128 8.57 -5.71 12.71
C ASN A 128 9.01 -6.70 11.62
N LEU A 129 9.67 -6.22 10.57
CA LEU A 129 10.23 -7.07 9.52
C LEU A 129 11.33 -7.99 10.08
N GLU A 130 12.22 -7.47 10.91
CA GLU A 130 13.28 -8.27 11.54
C GLU A 130 12.71 -9.33 12.48
N ILE A 131 11.68 -8.98 13.25
CA ILE A 131 10.95 -9.94 14.09
C ILE A 131 10.28 -11.01 13.21
N LEU A 132 9.61 -10.59 12.13
CA LEU A 132 8.97 -11.50 11.19
C LEU A 132 9.98 -12.50 10.59
N GLN A 133 11.17 -12.06 10.17
CA GLN A 133 12.21 -12.94 9.64
C GLN A 133 12.63 -14.03 10.64
N LYS A 134 12.79 -13.68 11.92
CA LYS A 134 13.11 -14.64 12.98
C LYS A 134 12.00 -15.69 13.13
N ILE A 135 10.74 -15.27 13.05
CA ILE A 135 9.58 -16.17 13.15
C ILE A 135 9.48 -17.07 11.91
N LEU A 136 9.66 -16.52 10.70
CA LEU A 136 9.67 -17.27 9.44
C LEU A 136 10.71 -18.40 9.48
N LYS A 137 11.92 -18.08 9.95
CA LYS A 137 13.00 -19.03 10.15
C LYS A 137 12.64 -20.14 11.15
N LYS A 138 12.12 -19.78 12.32
CA LYS A 138 11.70 -20.74 13.36
C LYS A 138 10.63 -21.71 12.84
N ASN A 139 9.75 -21.25 11.96
CA ASN A 139 8.65 -22.04 11.39
C ASN A 139 8.99 -22.75 10.08
N PHE A 140 10.26 -22.71 9.63
CA PHE A 140 10.70 -23.25 8.34
C PHE A 140 9.78 -22.84 7.18
N PHE A 141 9.33 -21.59 7.19
CA PHE A 141 8.36 -21.07 6.24
C PHE A 141 8.83 -19.75 5.64
N TRP A 142 8.95 -19.71 4.31
CA TRP A 142 9.50 -18.57 3.59
C TRP A 142 8.52 -18.08 2.52
N PRO A 143 7.53 -17.25 2.87
CA PRO A 143 6.59 -16.71 1.90
C PRO A 143 7.31 -15.74 0.94
N ARG A 144 6.68 -15.47 -0.22
CA ARG A 144 7.22 -14.51 -1.20
C ARG A 144 7.44 -13.14 -0.59
N ILE A 145 8.40 -12.37 -1.12
CA ILE A 145 8.72 -11.02 -0.65
C ILE A 145 7.47 -10.11 -0.61
N THR A 146 6.60 -10.21 -1.61
CA THR A 146 5.31 -9.50 -1.68
C THR A 146 4.43 -9.75 -0.46
N THR A 147 4.43 -10.99 0.03
CA THR A 147 3.66 -11.40 1.22
C THR A 147 4.35 -10.97 2.50
N GLN A 148 5.68 -11.01 2.55
CA GLN A 148 6.45 -10.48 3.69
C GLN A 148 6.23 -8.97 3.86
N LEU A 149 6.25 -8.20 2.77
CA LEU A 149 5.95 -6.76 2.78
C LEU A 149 4.54 -6.50 3.28
N ALA A 150 3.54 -7.17 2.71
CA ALA A 150 2.15 -7.02 3.10
C ALA A 150 1.92 -7.37 4.58
N LEU A 151 2.50 -8.47 5.08
CA LEU A 151 2.39 -8.86 6.49
C LEU A 151 3.09 -7.86 7.42
N THR A 152 4.27 -7.39 7.05
CA THR A 152 5.03 -6.41 7.84
C THR A 152 4.20 -5.14 8.04
N ILE A 153 3.65 -4.59 6.95
CA ILE A 153 2.84 -3.36 7.00
C ILE A 153 1.54 -3.62 7.77
N PHE A 154 0.90 -4.78 7.56
CA PHE A 154 -0.31 -5.16 8.29
C PHE A 154 -0.08 -5.19 9.81
N VAL A 155 0.98 -5.87 10.26
CA VAL A 155 1.33 -5.96 11.69
C VAL A 155 1.70 -4.59 12.24
N THR A 156 2.39 -3.76 11.44
CA THR A 156 2.79 -2.41 11.86
C THR A 156 1.58 -1.51 12.05
N ASP A 157 0.69 -1.46 11.07
CA ASP A 157 -0.52 -0.64 11.12
C ASP A 157 -1.49 -1.10 12.23
N ARG A 158 -1.62 -2.40 12.45
CA ARG A 158 -2.52 -2.94 13.48
C ARG A 158 -2.06 -2.72 14.91
N ASN A 159 -0.75 -2.63 15.12
CA ASN A 159 -0.14 -2.38 16.42
C ASN A 159 0.23 -0.91 16.63
N ASP A 160 -0.32 0.00 15.81
CA ASP A 160 -0.14 1.43 16.03
C ASP A 160 -1.15 1.97 17.04
N SER A 161 -0.67 2.44 18.18
CA SER A 161 -1.48 3.05 19.24
C SER A 161 -2.05 4.41 18.84
N THR A 162 -1.49 5.06 17.82
CA THR A 162 -1.99 6.35 17.31
C THR A 162 -3.22 6.21 16.42
N ILE A 163 -3.53 4.99 15.94
CA ILE A 163 -4.61 4.72 15.01
C ILE A 163 -5.87 4.33 15.78
N THR A 164 -6.98 5.02 15.50
CA THR A 164 -8.28 4.70 16.09
C THR A 164 -8.76 3.33 15.63
N LYS A 165 -9.47 2.62 16.50
CA LYS A 165 -10.07 1.33 16.18
C LYS A 165 -10.98 1.48 14.94
N ASN A 166 -10.73 0.65 13.93
CA ASN A 166 -11.39 0.62 12.60
C ASN A 166 -10.85 1.60 11.55
N GLU A 167 -9.84 2.41 11.85
CA GLU A 167 -9.18 3.29 10.87
C GLU A 167 -7.93 2.64 10.26
N TYR A 168 -7.78 1.33 10.39
CA TYR A 168 -6.65 0.58 9.84
C TYR A 168 -6.65 0.59 8.31
N ILE A 169 -5.47 0.40 7.72
CA ILE A 169 -5.33 0.19 6.28
C ILE A 169 -6.23 -0.96 5.84
N LEU A 170 -6.99 -0.74 4.77
CA LEU A 170 -7.83 -1.79 4.19
C LEU A 170 -6.94 -2.92 3.67
N GLN A 171 -7.16 -4.14 4.16
CA GLN A 171 -6.32 -5.30 3.79
C GLN A 171 -6.29 -5.52 2.27
N LYS A 172 -7.39 -5.21 1.57
CA LYS A 172 -7.48 -5.32 0.12
C LYS A 172 -6.53 -4.32 -0.59
N ASN A 173 -6.54 -3.06 -0.15
CA ASN A 173 -5.65 -2.01 -0.64
C ASN A 173 -4.18 -2.39 -0.44
N LEU A 174 -3.83 -2.83 0.78
CA LEU A 174 -2.49 -3.27 1.12
C LEU A 174 -2.01 -4.43 0.23
N ARG A 175 -2.87 -5.44 0.04
CA ARG A 175 -2.56 -6.61 -0.78
C ARG A 175 -2.34 -6.25 -2.25
N THR A 176 -3.20 -5.40 -2.83
CA THR A 176 -3.02 -4.89 -4.19
C THR A 176 -1.70 -4.13 -4.33
N PHE A 177 -1.42 -3.22 -3.38
CA PHE A 177 -0.21 -2.41 -3.40
C PHE A 177 1.07 -3.24 -3.34
N CYS A 178 1.11 -4.25 -2.46
CA CYS A 178 2.25 -5.14 -2.32
C CYS A 178 2.28 -6.30 -3.33
N ALA A 179 1.35 -6.35 -4.30
CA ALA A 179 1.20 -7.48 -5.22
C ALA A 179 1.09 -8.85 -4.51
N CYS A 180 0.36 -8.90 -3.40
CA CYS A 180 0.12 -10.10 -2.60
C CYS A 180 -1.30 -10.63 -2.83
N SER A 181 -1.45 -11.92 -3.14
CA SER A 181 -2.77 -12.53 -3.27
C SER A 181 -3.47 -12.68 -1.92
N ALA A 182 -4.82 -12.67 -1.93
CA ALA A 182 -5.61 -12.92 -0.72
C ALA A 182 -5.23 -14.26 -0.07
N TYR A 183 -5.11 -15.30 -0.89
CA TYR A 183 -4.72 -16.63 -0.44
C TYR A 183 -3.36 -16.64 0.25
N ALA A 184 -2.31 -16.11 -0.40
CA ALA A 184 -0.96 -16.09 0.16
C ALA A 184 -0.90 -15.30 1.47
N PHE A 185 -1.59 -14.14 1.52
CA PHE A 185 -1.68 -13.32 2.72
C PHE A 185 -2.35 -14.08 3.88
N HIS A 186 -3.54 -14.63 3.67
CA HIS A 186 -4.28 -15.32 4.74
C HIS A 186 -3.61 -16.61 5.18
N MET A 187 -3.05 -17.39 4.25
CA MET A 187 -2.28 -18.60 4.57
C MET A 187 -1.06 -18.29 5.42
N ALA A 188 -0.25 -17.30 5.01
CA ALA A 188 0.94 -16.92 5.76
C ALA A 188 0.57 -16.38 7.15
N ARG A 189 -0.48 -15.56 7.24
CA ARG A 189 -0.97 -15.03 8.52
C ARG A 189 -1.45 -16.13 9.47
N LYS A 190 -2.18 -17.12 8.96
CA LYS A 190 -2.62 -18.31 9.72
C LYS A 190 -1.43 -19.15 10.18
N LYS A 191 -0.48 -19.44 9.28
CA LYS A 191 0.69 -20.27 9.58
C LYS A 191 1.63 -19.63 10.61
N LEU A 192 1.64 -18.30 10.69
CA LEU A 192 2.44 -17.54 11.65
C LEU A 192 1.66 -17.16 12.92
N HIS A 193 0.44 -17.67 13.08
CA HIS A 193 -0.41 -17.36 14.22
C HIS A 193 -0.57 -15.86 14.46
N ILE A 194 -0.73 -15.10 13.36
CA ILE A 194 -1.02 -13.66 13.41
C ILE A 194 -2.54 -13.48 13.34
N ASP A 195 -3.13 -12.91 14.39
CA ASP A 195 -4.56 -12.68 14.48
C ASP A 195 -5.05 -11.51 13.58
N LYS A 196 -6.35 -11.18 13.66
CA LYS A 196 -6.93 -10.05 12.92
C LYS A 196 -6.50 -8.68 13.47
N ALA A 197 -5.99 -8.64 14.71
CA ALA A 197 -5.46 -7.46 15.39
C ALA A 197 -3.93 -7.31 15.20
N GLY A 198 -3.30 -8.13 14.36
CA GLY A 198 -1.86 -8.06 14.09
C GLY A 198 -0.99 -8.59 15.23
N ARG A 199 -1.56 -9.29 16.20
CA ARG A 199 -0.82 -9.90 17.32
C ARG A 199 -0.39 -11.30 16.95
N ILE A 200 0.82 -11.67 17.34
CA ILE A 200 1.34 -13.02 17.21
C ILE A 200 0.99 -13.77 18.50
N TYR A 201 0.25 -14.87 18.40
CA TYR A 201 0.05 -15.80 19.51
C TYR A 201 0.92 -17.03 19.30
N THR A 202 1.56 -17.49 20.37
CA THR A 202 2.40 -18.70 20.39
C THR A 202 1.65 -19.84 21.03
#